data_AF-A0A969GAM6-F1
#
_entry.id   AF-A0A969GAM6-F1
#
_cell.length_a   1.000
_cell.length_b   1.000
_cell.length_c   1.000
_cell.angle_alpha   90.00
_cell.angle_beta   90.00
_cell.angle_gamma   90.00
#
_symmetry.space_group_name_H-M   'P 1'
#
loop_
_entity.id
_entity.type
_entity.pdbx_description
1 polymer ?
#
loop_
_entity_poly.entity_id
_entity_poly.type
_entity_poly.pdbx_seq_one_letter_code
_entity_poly.pdbx_strand_id
1 'polypeptide(L)'
;MNDDNQFISLGGQFGVGQQAVQGPFSYDAQFDGRIFNYALPSGEAPLSANRIYLDGSAGVSYTLSTNIMVLNLGAALFHLSEPDVSLVEGELSLLPRRVVLHGNIEFPVSQDISVIGRVVYQRQSNFRLMNVGGFVKINMSAGRQPVFRTNDSFFYA
;
A
#
# COMPACT_ATOMS: atom_id res chain seq x y z
N MET A 1 22.43 -32.40 -11.31
CA MET A 1 22.09 -31.87 -9.97
C MET A 1 21.17 -30.69 -10.24
N ASN A 2 19.89 -30.79 -9.85
CA ASN A 2 18.96 -29.66 -9.88
C ASN A 2 19.16 -28.93 -8.55
N ASP A 3 19.78 -27.77 -8.58
CA ASP A 3 19.90 -26.92 -7.39
C ASP A 3 18.71 -25.98 -7.38
N ASP A 4 17.59 -26.47 -6.85
CA ASP A 4 16.45 -25.62 -6.53
C ASP A 4 16.81 -24.77 -5.31
N ASN A 5 16.77 -23.45 -5.46
CA ASN A 5 17.07 -22.51 -4.38
C ASN A 5 15.77 -22.00 -3.76
N GLN A 6 15.64 -22.10 -2.45
CA GLN A 6 14.49 -21.59 -1.73
C GLN A 6 14.90 -20.82 -0.49
N PHE A 7 14.20 -19.73 -0.21
CA PHE A 7 14.44 -18.95 1.00
C PHE A 7 13.16 -18.27 1.47
N ILE A 8 13.13 -18.01 2.78
CA ILE A 8 12.11 -17.19 3.43
C ILE A 8 12.75 -15.87 3.80
N SER A 9 12.03 -14.78 3.60
CA SER A 9 12.42 -13.45 4.03
C SER A 9 11.38 -12.89 4.97
N LEU A 10 11.84 -12.18 5.99
CA LEU A 10 11.01 -11.44 6.93
C LEU A 10 11.36 -9.96 6.78
N GLY A 11 10.35 -9.10 6.87
CA GLY A 11 10.50 -7.65 6.74
C GLY A 11 9.59 -6.91 7.70
N GLY A 12 10.00 -5.71 8.09
CA GLY A 12 9.21 -4.81 8.91
C GLY A 12 9.42 -3.37 8.44
N GLN A 13 8.41 -2.53 8.68
CA GLN A 13 8.42 -1.12 8.33
C GLN A 13 7.80 -0.32 9.47
N PHE A 14 8.32 0.88 9.72
CA PHE A 14 7.75 1.83 10.66
C PHE A 14 7.71 3.22 10.01
N GLY A 15 6.76 4.06 10.40
CA GLY A 15 6.59 5.38 9.82
C GLY A 15 5.83 6.33 10.73
N VAL A 16 5.85 7.62 10.34
CA VAL A 16 5.07 8.68 10.97
C VAL A 16 4.11 9.22 9.92
N GLY A 17 2.82 9.24 10.25
CA GLY A 17 1.77 9.85 9.45
C GLY A 17 1.30 11.16 10.06
N GLN A 18 0.87 12.09 9.20
CA GLN A 18 0.23 13.33 9.62
C GLN A 18 -1.06 13.51 8.82
N GLN A 19 -2.15 13.74 9.53
CA GLN A 19 -3.43 14.10 8.96
C GLN A 19 -3.82 15.48 9.49
N ALA A 20 -4.00 16.44 8.60
CA ALA A 20 -4.35 17.80 8.96
C ALA A 20 -5.49 18.31 8.09
N VAL A 21 -6.38 19.08 8.70
CA VAL A 21 -7.49 19.74 8.04
C VAL A 21 -7.51 21.20 8.49
N GLN A 22 -7.43 22.09 7.52
CA GLN A 22 -7.42 23.53 7.75
C GLN A 22 -8.00 24.23 6.53
N GLY A 23 -8.95 25.11 6.75
CA GLY A 23 -9.52 25.96 5.72
C GLY A 23 -10.57 26.91 6.29
N PRO A 24 -11.01 27.89 5.50
CA PRO A 24 -12.34 28.44 5.70
C PRO A 24 -13.36 27.38 5.27
N PHE A 25 -14.07 26.79 6.22
CA PHE A 25 -15.21 25.92 5.94
C PHE A 25 -16.47 26.76 5.77
N SER A 26 -17.24 26.44 4.74
CA SER A 26 -18.55 27.03 4.48
C SER A 26 -19.61 25.97 4.69
N TYR A 27 -20.65 26.29 5.46
CA TYR A 27 -21.68 25.34 5.88
C TYR A 27 -23.05 25.77 5.37
N ASP A 28 -23.95 24.82 5.17
CA ASP A 28 -25.30 25.08 4.66
C ASP A 28 -26.09 26.05 5.54
N ALA A 29 -25.83 26.06 6.86
CA ALA A 29 -26.43 27.00 7.81
C ALA A 29 -26.12 28.49 7.52
N GLN A 30 -25.13 28.76 6.66
CA GLN A 30 -24.71 30.10 6.26
C GLN A 30 -25.39 30.57 4.96
N PHE A 31 -26.32 29.78 4.40
CA PHE A 31 -27.19 30.18 3.30
C PHE A 31 -28.54 30.70 3.83
N ASP A 32 -28.87 31.95 3.55
CA ASP A 32 -30.10 32.59 4.04
C ASP A 32 -31.35 32.33 3.16
N GLY A 33 -31.23 31.46 2.16
CA GLY A 33 -32.27 31.19 1.17
C GLY A 33 -32.17 32.04 -0.10
N ARG A 34 -31.27 33.02 -0.15
CA ARG A 34 -31.03 33.89 -1.33
C ARG A 34 -29.54 34.06 -1.63
N ILE A 35 -28.74 34.35 -0.61
CA ILE A 35 -27.31 34.59 -0.70
C ILE A 35 -26.56 33.82 0.37
N PHE A 36 -25.31 33.49 0.06
CA PHE A 36 -24.40 32.91 1.05
C PHE A 36 -23.78 34.02 1.89
N ASN A 37 -23.86 33.93 3.22
CA ASN A 37 -23.38 34.93 4.14
C ASN A 37 -22.42 34.32 5.18
N TYR A 38 -21.12 34.54 4.99
CA TYR A 38 -20.06 34.06 5.89
C TYR A 38 -20.10 34.65 7.32
N ALA A 39 -20.89 35.71 7.55
CA ALA A 39 -21.09 36.25 8.90
C ALA A 39 -22.13 35.47 9.71
N LEU A 40 -22.89 34.56 9.08
CA LEU A 40 -23.81 33.69 9.79
C LEU A 40 -23.02 32.57 10.51
N PRO A 41 -23.43 32.18 11.73
CA PRO A 41 -22.85 31.03 12.41
C PRO A 41 -22.98 29.77 11.56
N SER A 42 -21.91 28.97 11.49
CA SER A 42 -21.90 27.68 10.80
C SER A 42 -22.80 26.64 11.46
N GLY A 43 -23.08 26.78 12.76
CA GLY A 43 -23.77 25.76 13.56
C GLY A 43 -22.93 24.50 13.84
N GLU A 44 -21.70 24.43 13.32
CA GLU A 44 -20.77 23.32 13.49
C GLU A 44 -19.50 23.76 14.22
N ALA A 45 -18.84 22.83 14.92
CA ALA A 45 -17.56 23.08 15.56
C ALA A 45 -16.49 23.39 14.48
N PRO A 46 -15.67 24.43 14.65
CA PRO A 46 -14.64 24.77 13.67
C PRO A 46 -13.66 23.60 13.50
N LEU A 47 -13.60 23.04 12.30
CA LEU A 47 -12.76 21.89 11.99
C LEU A 47 -11.32 22.36 11.69
N SER A 48 -10.52 22.60 12.72
CA SER A 48 -9.08 22.86 12.60
C SER A 48 -8.31 21.85 13.43
N ALA A 49 -7.85 20.77 12.80
CA ALA A 49 -7.19 19.68 13.49
C ALA A 49 -5.90 19.25 12.77
N ASN A 50 -4.91 18.86 13.56
CA ASN A 50 -3.65 18.28 13.10
C ASN A 50 -3.31 17.09 14.00
N ARG A 51 -3.23 15.91 13.40
CA ARG A 51 -2.97 14.64 14.08
C ARG A 51 -1.73 14.00 13.50
N ILE A 52 -0.75 13.74 14.36
CA ILE A 52 0.44 12.96 14.03
C ILE A 52 0.30 11.60 14.70
N TYR A 53 0.60 10.53 13.98
CA TYR A 53 0.52 9.17 14.48
C TYR A 53 1.70 8.33 14.01
N LEU A 54 2.03 7.30 14.80
CA LEU A 54 3.06 6.32 14.47
C LEU A 54 2.39 5.06 13.90
N ASP A 55 3.00 4.52 12.86
CA ASP A 55 2.49 3.35 12.16
C ASP A 55 3.57 2.28 11.99
N GLY A 56 3.15 1.02 12.08
CA GLY A 56 4.04 -0.14 11.94
C GLY A 56 3.43 -1.22 11.05
N SER A 57 4.29 -1.90 10.30
CA SER A 57 3.91 -3.04 9.46
C SER A 57 4.96 -4.15 9.51
N ALA A 58 4.54 -5.37 9.19
CA ALA A 58 5.41 -6.52 9.09
C ALA A 58 4.97 -7.44 7.94
N GLY A 59 5.90 -8.20 7.38
CA GLY A 59 5.62 -9.13 6.29
C GLY A 59 6.61 -10.29 6.20
N VAL A 60 6.16 -11.33 5.50
CA VAL A 60 6.93 -12.53 5.18
C VAL A 60 6.77 -12.83 3.70
N SER A 61 7.85 -13.30 3.07
CA SER A 61 7.81 -13.81 1.70
C SER A 61 8.60 -15.10 1.59
N TYR A 62 8.10 -16.03 0.79
CA TYR A 62 8.78 -17.24 0.37
C TYR A 62 9.13 -17.14 -1.10
N THR A 63 10.37 -17.43 -1.44
CA THR A 63 10.86 -17.47 -2.82
C THR A 63 11.38 -18.86 -3.12
N LEU A 64 10.96 -19.40 -4.27
CA LEU A 64 11.44 -20.64 -4.85
C LEU A 64 11.95 -20.35 -6.25
N SER A 65 13.21 -20.66 -6.50
CA SER A 65 13.85 -20.57 -7.81
C SER A 65 14.24 -21.96 -8.25
N THR A 66 13.65 -22.40 -9.36
CA THR A 66 13.95 -23.67 -10.03
C THR A 66 14.55 -23.38 -11.39
N ASN A 67 14.98 -24.44 -12.09
CA ASN A 67 15.44 -24.32 -13.48
C ASN A 67 14.34 -23.90 -14.48
N ILE A 68 13.06 -23.99 -14.11
CA ILE A 68 11.92 -23.75 -15.02
C ILE A 68 11.09 -22.52 -14.64
N MET A 69 11.20 -22.03 -13.41
CA MET A 69 10.42 -20.90 -12.91
C MET A 69 11.03 -20.29 -11.66
N VAL A 70 10.69 -19.01 -11.43
CA VAL A 70 10.87 -18.34 -10.14
C VAL A 70 9.50 -17.97 -9.59
N LEU A 71 9.17 -18.49 -8.41
CA LEU A 71 7.93 -18.21 -7.70
C LEU A 71 8.24 -17.41 -6.43
N ASN A 72 7.48 -16.35 -6.19
CA ASN A 72 7.50 -15.59 -4.95
C ASN A 72 6.07 -15.44 -4.43
N LEU A 73 5.86 -15.79 -3.16
CA LEU A 73 4.58 -15.67 -2.46
C LEU A 73 4.82 -14.92 -1.16
N GLY A 74 3.95 -13.98 -0.80
CA GLY A 74 4.13 -13.25 0.44
C GLY A 74 2.84 -12.72 1.03
N ALA A 75 2.94 -12.40 2.32
CA ALA A 75 1.88 -11.82 3.12
C ALA A 75 2.43 -10.67 3.96
N ALA A 76 1.66 -9.59 4.09
CA ALA A 76 2.01 -8.45 4.91
C ALA A 76 0.80 -7.92 5.68
N LEU A 77 1.06 -7.39 6.87
CA LEU A 77 0.12 -6.74 7.76
C LEU A 77 0.58 -5.29 7.98
N PHE A 78 -0.27 -4.35 7.63
CA PHE A 78 -0.07 -2.91 7.86
C PHE A 78 -1.00 -2.41 8.96
N HIS A 79 -0.63 -1.27 9.55
CA HIS A 79 -1.37 -0.63 10.65
C HIS A 79 -1.50 -1.53 11.88
N LEU A 80 -0.41 -2.17 12.27
CA LEU A 80 -0.36 -3.07 13.44
C LEU A 80 -0.83 -2.37 14.72
N SER A 81 -0.45 -1.09 14.88
CA SER A 81 -0.80 -0.22 16.00
C SER A 81 -2.22 0.33 15.96
N GLU A 82 -2.96 0.16 14.85
CA GLU A 82 -4.30 0.73 14.62
C GLU A 82 -4.38 2.20 15.10
N PRO A 83 -3.53 3.10 14.56
CA PRO A 83 -3.42 4.45 15.10
C PRO A 83 -4.75 5.20 14.97
N ASP A 84 -5.04 6.05 15.96
CA ASP A 84 -6.19 6.95 15.89
C ASP A 84 -5.88 8.13 14.98
N VAL A 85 -6.62 8.20 13.88
CA VAL A 85 -6.52 9.21 12.83
C VAL A 85 -7.68 10.21 12.87
N SER A 86 -8.40 10.28 13.99
CA SER A 86 -9.50 11.23 14.17
C SER A 86 -9.04 12.68 14.05
N LEU A 87 -9.83 13.46 13.31
CA LEU A 87 -9.69 14.92 13.18
C LEU A 87 -10.73 15.68 14.01
N VAL A 88 -11.68 14.97 14.62
CA VAL A 88 -12.74 15.57 15.43
C VAL A 88 -12.45 15.27 16.90
N GLU A 89 -12.41 16.31 17.72
CA GLU A 89 -12.15 16.17 19.15
C GLU A 89 -13.26 15.34 19.82
N GLY A 90 -12.86 14.30 20.56
CA GLY A 90 -13.78 13.39 21.25
C GLY A 90 -14.24 12.19 20.41
N GLU A 91 -13.99 12.18 19.10
CA GLU A 91 -14.29 11.03 18.23
C GLU A 91 -13.07 10.12 18.09
N LEU A 92 -13.30 8.81 18.06
CA LEU A 92 -12.25 7.80 17.87
C LEU A 92 -12.35 7.22 16.46
N SER A 93 -11.31 7.38 15.64
CA SER A 93 -11.27 6.84 14.28
C SER A 93 -9.99 6.04 14.09
N LEU A 94 -10.04 4.76 14.41
CA LEU A 94 -8.90 3.85 14.28
C LEU A 94 -8.64 3.52 12.81
N LEU A 95 -7.40 3.63 12.38
CA LEU A 95 -6.98 3.19 11.05
C LEU A 95 -6.98 1.65 10.99
N PRO A 96 -7.88 1.01 10.21
CA PRO A 96 -8.03 -0.43 10.27
C PRO A 96 -6.80 -1.14 9.69
N ARG A 97 -6.43 -2.27 10.30
CA ARG A 97 -5.39 -3.16 9.77
C ARG A 97 -5.66 -3.53 8.32
N ARG A 98 -4.60 -3.49 7.51
CA ARG A 98 -4.63 -3.90 6.11
C ARG A 98 -3.80 -5.16 5.92
N VAL A 99 -4.45 -6.20 5.41
CA VAL A 99 -3.81 -7.47 5.06
C VAL A 99 -3.56 -7.49 3.56
N VAL A 100 -2.34 -7.82 3.16
CA VAL A 100 -1.95 -7.95 1.76
C VAL A 100 -1.37 -9.33 1.53
N LEU A 101 -1.87 -10.03 0.51
CA LEU A 101 -1.29 -11.25 -0.04
C LEU A 101 -0.80 -10.92 -1.45
N HIS A 102 0.41 -11.38 -1.81
CA HIS A 102 0.93 -11.23 -3.16
C HIS A 102 1.55 -12.53 -3.64
N GLY A 103 1.50 -12.71 -4.96
CA GLY A 103 2.16 -13.78 -5.67
C GLY A 103 2.74 -13.27 -6.98
N ASN A 104 3.95 -13.70 -7.28
CA ASN A 104 4.67 -13.39 -8.50
C ASN A 104 5.28 -14.67 -9.05
N ILE A 105 5.12 -14.91 -10.35
CA ILE A 105 5.73 -16.05 -11.03
C ILE A 105 6.44 -15.56 -12.29
N GLU A 106 7.71 -15.89 -12.43
CA GLU A 106 8.52 -15.64 -13.63
C GLU A 106 8.80 -16.97 -14.32
N PHE A 107 8.36 -17.09 -15.57
CA PHE A 107 8.66 -18.21 -16.44
C PHE A 107 9.64 -17.77 -17.53
N PRO A 108 10.91 -18.21 -17.50
CA PRO A 108 11.83 -18.01 -18.60
C PRO A 108 11.36 -18.82 -19.82
N VAL A 109 11.00 -18.11 -20.89
CA VAL A 109 10.57 -18.72 -22.17
C VAL A 109 11.78 -18.96 -23.08
N SER A 110 12.78 -18.09 -23.00
CA SER A 110 14.08 -18.23 -23.66
C SER A 110 15.20 -17.66 -22.78
N GLN A 111 16.46 -17.73 -23.24
CA GLN A 111 17.60 -17.16 -22.50
C GLN A 111 17.44 -15.65 -22.24
N ASP A 112 16.75 -14.95 -23.14
CA ASP A 112 16.59 -13.51 -23.11
C ASP A 112 15.18 -13.05 -22.79
N ILE A 113 14.18 -13.95 -22.72
CA ILE A 113 12.78 -13.58 -22.56
C ILE A 113 12.17 -14.35 -21.39
N SER A 114 11.57 -13.60 -20.45
CA SER A 114 10.73 -14.15 -19.39
C SER A 114 9.33 -13.56 -19.45
N VAL A 115 8.33 -14.37 -19.13
CA VAL A 115 6.96 -13.92 -18.88
C VAL A 115 6.73 -13.88 -17.38
N ILE A 116 6.22 -12.77 -16.88
CA ILE A 116 5.97 -12.56 -15.46
C ILE A 116 4.48 -12.38 -15.23
N GLY A 117 3.90 -13.20 -14.36
CA GLY A 117 2.54 -13.06 -13.85
C GLY A 117 2.56 -12.58 -12.40
N ARG A 118 1.63 -11.69 -12.05
CA ARG A 118 1.53 -11.11 -10.71
C ARG A 118 0.07 -11.02 -10.27
N VAL A 119 -0.16 -11.37 -9.01
CA VAL A 119 -1.44 -11.20 -8.33
C VAL A 119 -1.21 -10.54 -6.97
N VAL A 120 -2.09 -9.62 -6.62
CA VAL A 120 -2.11 -8.98 -5.30
C VAL A 120 -3.56 -8.93 -4.82
N TYR A 121 -3.80 -9.45 -3.63
CA TYR A 121 -5.06 -9.35 -2.93
C TYR A 121 -4.87 -8.51 -1.66
N GLN A 122 -5.78 -7.57 -1.42
CA GLN A 122 -5.74 -6.69 -0.27
C GLN A 122 -7.10 -6.65 0.40
N ARG A 123 -7.10 -6.61 1.73
CA ARG A 123 -8.29 -6.39 2.54
C ARG A 123 -7.99 -5.37 3.62
N GLN A 124 -8.84 -4.35 3.74
CA GLN A 124 -8.80 -3.37 4.81
C GLN A 124 -10.23 -3.11 5.27
N SER A 125 -10.53 -3.41 6.54
CA SER A 125 -11.90 -3.39 7.04
C SER A 125 -12.86 -4.20 6.13
N ASN A 126 -13.92 -3.57 5.63
CA ASN A 126 -14.89 -4.15 4.69
C ASN A 126 -14.47 -4.04 3.21
N PHE A 127 -13.43 -3.29 2.90
CA PHE A 127 -12.95 -3.12 1.53
C PHE A 127 -12.01 -4.26 1.13
N ARG A 128 -12.18 -4.74 -0.11
CA ARG A 128 -11.38 -5.81 -0.71
C ARG A 128 -10.99 -5.41 -2.12
N LEU A 129 -9.73 -5.60 -2.46
CA LEU A 129 -9.19 -5.31 -3.78
C LEU A 129 -8.36 -6.50 -4.27
N MET A 130 -8.53 -6.85 -5.54
CA MET A 130 -7.70 -7.85 -6.20
C MET A 130 -7.18 -7.28 -7.51
N ASN A 131 -5.86 -7.33 -7.69
CA ASN A 131 -5.19 -6.92 -8.91
C ASN A 131 -4.49 -8.13 -9.50
N VAL A 132 -4.67 -8.36 -10.81
CA VAL A 132 -4.01 -9.42 -11.56
C VAL A 132 -3.41 -8.78 -12.80
N GLY A 133 -2.16 -9.11 -13.11
CA GLY A 133 -1.48 -8.57 -14.28
C GLY A 133 -0.24 -9.36 -14.61
N GLY A 134 0.45 -8.95 -15.67
CA GLY A 134 1.69 -9.55 -16.08
C GLY A 134 2.39 -8.72 -17.13
N PHE A 135 3.66 -9.04 -17.37
CA PHE A 135 4.48 -8.36 -18.36
C PHE A 135 5.55 -9.31 -18.91
N VAL A 136 6.11 -8.95 -20.06
CA VAL A 136 7.24 -9.66 -20.66
C VAL A 136 8.51 -8.90 -20.33
N LYS A 137 9.52 -9.61 -19.85
CA LYS A 137 10.86 -9.11 -19.56
C LYS A 137 11.79 -9.58 -20.66
N ILE A 138 12.53 -8.65 -21.27
CA ILE A 138 13.50 -8.93 -22.33
C ILE A 138 14.88 -8.50 -21.81
N ASN A 139 15.80 -9.44 -21.65
CA ASN A 139 17.18 -9.20 -21.31
C ASN A 139 17.94 -8.88 -22.60
N MET A 140 18.43 -7.64 -22.74
CA MET A 140 19.28 -7.27 -23.85
C MET A 140 20.74 -7.39 -23.42
N SER A 141 21.51 -8.23 -24.12
CA SER A 141 22.92 -8.47 -23.85
C SER A 141 23.78 -7.27 -24.26
N ALA A 142 23.87 -6.26 -23.39
CA ALA A 142 24.79 -5.13 -23.52
C ALA A 142 25.94 -5.25 -22.52
N GLY A 143 26.86 -6.21 -22.70
CA GLY A 143 28.25 -6.20 -22.19
C GLY A 143 28.53 -6.07 -20.69
N ARG A 144 27.55 -5.82 -19.82
CA ARG A 144 27.69 -5.76 -18.36
C ARG A 144 26.47 -6.44 -17.75
N GLN A 145 26.69 -7.48 -16.94
CA GLN A 145 25.59 -8.08 -16.17
C GLN A 145 25.02 -7.02 -15.22
N PRO A 146 23.80 -6.52 -15.43
CA PRO A 146 23.20 -5.60 -14.49
C PRO A 146 22.75 -6.44 -13.29
N VAL A 147 23.27 -6.10 -12.11
CA VAL A 147 22.75 -6.65 -10.85
C VAL A 147 21.38 -6.01 -10.64
N PHE A 148 20.33 -6.70 -11.09
CA PHE A 148 18.96 -6.29 -10.84
C PHE A 148 18.56 -6.68 -9.42
N ARG A 149 18.59 -5.70 -8.51
CA ARG A 149 17.80 -5.77 -7.27
C ARG A 149 16.37 -5.40 -7.61
N THR A 150 15.47 -6.37 -7.65
CA THR A 150 14.04 -6.11 -7.66
C THR A 150 13.65 -5.60 -6.28
N ASN A 151 13.80 -4.29 -6.05
CA ASN A 151 13.13 -3.64 -4.94
C ASN A 151 11.66 -3.50 -5.34
N ASP A 152 10.84 -4.50 -4.99
CA ASP A 152 9.38 -4.39 -5.09
C ASP A 152 8.89 -3.40 -4.03
N SER A 153 8.98 -2.10 -4.36
CA SER A 153 8.35 -1.03 -3.56
C SER A 153 6.92 -0.82 -4.06
N PHE A 154 5.97 -1.29 -3.27
CA PHE A 154 4.55 -1.05 -3.51
C PHE A 154 4.16 0.27 -2.82
N PHE A 155 4.23 1.37 -3.55
CA PHE A 155 3.57 2.60 -3.13
C PHE A 155 2.08 2.47 -3.45
N TYR A 156 1.28 2.24 -2.42
CA TYR A 156 -0.16 2.48 -2.47
C TYR A 156 -0.43 3.68 -1.57
N ALA A 157 -0.68 4.84 -2.20
CA ALA A 157 -1.25 6.01 -1.56
C ALA A 157 -2.75 5.79 -1.33
#